data_AF-X1M9L4-F1
#
_entry.id   AF-X1M9L4-F1
#
_cell.length_a   1.000
_cell.length_b   1.000
_cell.length_c   1.000
_cell.angle_alpha   90.00
_cell.angle_beta   90.00
_cell.angle_gamma   90.00
#
_symmetry.space_group_name_H-M   'P 1'
#
loop_
_entity.id
_entity.type
_entity.pdbx_description
1 polymer ?
#
loop_
_entity_poly.entity_id
_entity_poly.type
_entity_poly.pdbx_seq_one_letter_code
_entity_poly.pdbx_strand_id
1 'polypeptide(L)'
;MKSAIAELEAKGRAAKAAAHRLAYLSTDIKNKALHNISQDLLTRKDEILAANKVDYKEAEPSGMSTAMLDRLMLNSSRLEAIAQDVLAVATLPDPVG
;
A
#
# COMPACT_ATOMS: atom_id res chain seq x y z
N MET A 1 5.30 -15.23 -21.53
CA MET A 1 5.38 -14.86 -20.10
C MET A 1 6.81 -14.50 -19.77
N LYS A 2 7.08 -13.32 -19.19
CA LYS A 2 8.42 -13.04 -18.63
C LYS A 2 8.64 -13.99 -17.45
N SER A 3 9.84 -14.53 -17.27
CA SER A 3 10.13 -15.36 -16.09
C SER A 3 10.03 -14.54 -14.81
N ALA A 4 9.73 -15.18 -13.68
CA ALA A 4 9.68 -14.51 -12.37
C ALA A 4 10.99 -13.74 -12.06
N ILE A 5 12.14 -14.28 -12.49
CA ILE A 5 13.45 -13.62 -12.37
C ILE A 5 13.49 -12.33 -13.20
N ALA A 6 13.06 -12.39 -14.47
CA ALA A 6 13.06 -11.21 -15.33
C ALA A 6 12.10 -10.11 -14.83
N GLU A 7 10.96 -10.49 -14.25
CA GLU A 7 10.04 -9.54 -13.62
C GLU A 7 10.64 -8.89 -12.37
N LEU A 8 11.23 -9.70 -11.49
CA LEU A 8 11.89 -9.23 -10.27
C LEU A 8 13.01 -8.23 -10.59
N GLU A 9 13.87 -8.57 -11.57
CA GLU A 9 14.93 -7.68 -12.02
C GLU A 9 14.39 -6.36 -12.59
N ALA A 10 13.30 -6.41 -13.36
CA ALA A 10 12.69 -5.22 -13.91
C ALA A 10 12.14 -4.31 -12.81
N LYS A 11 11.42 -4.88 -11.82
CA LYS A 11 10.93 -4.14 -10.65
C LYS A 11 12.08 -3.54 -9.83
N GLY A 12 13.16 -4.30 -9.61
CA GLY A 12 14.35 -3.82 -8.90
C GLY A 12 15.04 -2.65 -9.60
N ARG A 13 15.24 -2.73 -10.93
CA ARG A 13 15.82 -1.62 -11.71
C ARG A 13 14.94 -0.38 -11.67
N ALA A 14 13.63 -0.53 -11.79
CA ALA A 14 12.67 0.58 -11.71
C ALA A 14 12.67 1.23 -10.32
N ALA A 15 12.64 0.41 -9.25
CA ALA A 15 12.68 0.89 -7.88
C ALA A 15 13.99 1.66 -7.58
N LYS A 16 15.14 1.15 -8.03
CA LYS A 16 16.43 1.84 -7.88
C LYS A 16 16.44 3.21 -8.57
N ALA A 17 15.94 3.28 -9.80
CA ALA A 17 15.83 4.55 -10.52
C ALA A 17 14.88 5.54 -9.82
N ALA A 18 13.72 5.07 -9.33
CA ALA A 18 12.75 5.90 -8.61
C ALA A 18 13.30 6.40 -7.27
N ALA A 19 14.06 5.58 -6.54
CA ALA A 19 14.64 5.94 -5.24
C ALA A 19 15.55 7.17 -5.34
N HIS A 20 16.36 7.28 -6.39
CA HIS A 20 17.20 8.46 -6.63
C HIS A 20 16.36 9.73 -6.73
N ARG A 21 15.26 9.70 -7.48
CA ARG A 21 14.38 10.86 -7.61
C ARG A 21 13.66 11.18 -6.30
N LEU A 22 13.16 10.16 -5.61
CA LEU A 22 12.44 10.30 -4.35
C LEU A 22 13.31 10.97 -3.27
N ALA A 23 14.60 10.63 -3.21
CA ALA A 23 15.55 11.18 -2.24
C ALA A 23 15.77 12.70 -2.35
N TYR A 24 15.47 13.32 -3.51
CA TYR A 24 15.61 14.77 -3.73
C TYR A 24 14.28 15.54 -3.71
N LEU A 25 13.15 14.87 -3.45
CA LEU A 25 11.86 15.56 -3.34
C LEU A 25 11.77 16.33 -2.02
N SER A 26 11.16 17.51 -2.07
CA SER A 26 10.87 18.30 -0.87
C SER A 26 9.81 17.62 0.00
N THR A 27 9.82 17.95 1.29
CA THR A 27 8.78 17.55 2.26
C THR A 27 7.38 17.85 1.77
N ASP A 28 7.14 19.04 1.19
CA ASP A 28 5.83 19.43 0.66
C ASP A 28 5.31 18.47 -0.41
N ILE A 29 6.18 18.02 -1.33
CA ILE A 29 5.80 17.08 -2.39
C ILE A 29 5.54 15.70 -1.78
N LYS A 30 6.40 15.25 -0.86
CA LYS A 30 6.25 13.97 -0.15
C LYS A 30 4.92 13.94 0.62
N ASN A 31 4.61 14.99 1.38
CA ASN A 31 3.38 15.11 2.15
C ASN A 31 2.15 15.20 1.25
N LYS A 32 2.20 15.95 0.15
CA LYS A 32 1.12 15.97 -0.85
C LYS A 32 0.83 14.58 -1.41
N ALA A 33 1.86 13.78 -1.67
CA ALA A 33 1.67 12.40 -2.12
C ALA A 33 0.99 11.54 -1.05
N LEU A 34 1.38 11.66 0.23
CA LEU A 34 0.75 10.95 1.34
C LEU A 34 -0.72 11.35 1.52
N HIS A 35 -1.04 12.65 1.44
CA HIS A 35 -2.44 13.13 1.47
C HIS A 35 -3.26 12.54 0.32
N ASN A 36 -2.72 12.52 -0.90
CA ASN A 36 -3.39 11.92 -2.05
C ASN A 36 -3.61 10.42 -1.86
N ILE A 37 -2.63 9.68 -1.34
CA ILE A 37 -2.76 8.25 -1.05
C ILE A 37 -3.90 8.02 -0.05
N SER A 38 -3.94 8.77 1.05
CA SER A 38 -5.01 8.68 2.04
C SER A 38 -6.39 8.92 1.41
N GLN A 39 -6.52 9.99 0.62
CA GLN A 39 -7.76 10.31 -0.08
C GLN A 39 -8.16 9.22 -1.08
N ASP A 40 -7.21 8.67 -1.84
CA ASP A 40 -7.47 7.63 -2.83
C ASP A 40 -7.93 6.33 -2.17
N LEU A 41 -7.35 5.95 -1.02
CA LEU A 41 -7.78 4.79 -0.23
C LEU A 41 -9.25 4.91 0.17
N LEU A 42 -9.69 6.09 0.61
CA LEU A 42 -11.07 6.35 1.00
C LEU A 42 -12.01 6.42 -0.21
N THR A 43 -11.57 7.09 -1.28
CA THR A 43 -12.38 7.28 -2.50
C THR A 43 -12.59 5.95 -3.24
N ARG A 44 -11.62 5.05 -3.18
CA ARG A 44 -11.66 3.71 -3.81
C ARG A 44 -11.98 2.60 -2.81
N LYS A 45 -12.55 2.94 -1.65
CA LYS A 45 -12.84 1.98 -0.56
C LYS A 45 -13.58 0.75 -1.06
N ASP A 46 -14.64 0.93 -1.84
CA ASP A 46 -15.46 -0.19 -2.31
C ASP A 46 -14.71 -1.11 -3.28
N GLU A 47 -13.85 -0.56 -4.13
CA GLU A 47 -12.97 -1.31 -5.05
C GLU A 47 -12.00 -2.19 -4.25
N ILE A 48 -11.35 -1.61 -3.24
CA ILE A 48 -10.36 -2.30 -2.39
C ILE A 48 -11.03 -3.41 -1.57
N LEU A 49 -12.18 -3.13 -0.94
CA LEU A 49 -12.91 -4.11 -0.14
C LEU A 49 -13.48 -5.25 -1.00
N ALA A 50 -13.94 -4.94 -2.22
CA ALA A 50 -14.37 -5.96 -3.16
C ALA A 50 -13.22 -6.88 -3.57
N ALA A 51 -12.04 -6.33 -3.88
CA ALA A 51 -10.85 -7.10 -4.21
C ALA A 51 -10.40 -7.99 -3.03
N ASN A 52 -10.29 -7.43 -1.83
CA ASN A 52 -9.90 -8.19 -0.65
C ASN A 52 -10.87 -9.34 -0.30
N LYS A 53 -12.16 -9.16 -0.60
CA LYS A 53 -13.16 -10.23 -0.42
C LYS A 53 -12.92 -11.42 -1.36
N VAL A 54 -12.38 -11.18 -2.57
CA VAL A 54 -11.95 -12.25 -3.47
C VAL A 54 -10.77 -13.00 -2.86
N ASP A 55 -9.74 -12.26 -2.42
CA ASP A 55 -8.56 -12.85 -1.77
C ASP A 55 -8.93 -13.69 -0.54
N TYR A 56 -9.83 -13.18 0.31
CA TYR A 56 -10.28 -13.88 1.50
C TYR A 56 -10.98 -15.21 1.16
N LYS A 57 -11.85 -15.21 0.14
CA LYS A 57 -12.55 -16.42 -0.31
C LYS A 57 -11.63 -17.46 -0.91
N GLU A 58 -10.54 -17.03 -1.56
CA GLU A 58 -9.52 -17.94 -2.10
C GLU A 58 -8.63 -18.49 -0.98
N ALA A 59 -8.35 -17.69 0.05
CA ALA A 59 -7.47 -18.08 1.14
C ALA A 59 -8.14 -19.01 2.17
N GLU A 60 -9.45 -18.86 2.42
CA GLU A 60 -10.19 -19.70 3.37
C GLU A 60 -10.05 -21.21 3.11
N PRO A 61 -10.21 -21.72 1.86
CA PRO A 61 -10.01 -23.14 1.56
C PRO A 61 -8.53 -23.54 1.42
N SER A 62 -7.58 -22.60 1.40
CA SER A 62 -6.15 -22.90 1.18
C SER A 62 -5.45 -23.56 2.37
N GLY A 63 -6.14 -23.73 3.51
CA GLY A 63 -5.57 -24.22 4.76
C GLY A 63 -4.90 -23.11 5.60
N MET A 64 -5.17 -21.85 5.28
CA MET A 64 -4.66 -20.70 6.05
C MET A 64 -5.27 -20.66 7.46
N SER A 65 -4.47 -20.35 8.47
CA SER A 65 -4.96 -20.28 9.85
C SER A 65 -5.94 -19.12 10.04
N THR A 66 -6.84 -19.26 11.01
CA THR A 66 -7.83 -18.21 11.36
C THR A 66 -7.16 -16.88 11.69
N ALA A 67 -6.01 -16.90 12.37
CA ALA A 67 -5.23 -15.69 12.66
C ALA A 67 -4.67 -15.01 11.40
N MET A 68 -4.29 -15.78 10.38
CA MET A 68 -3.83 -15.23 9.10
C MET A 68 -5.00 -14.72 8.26
N LEU A 69 -6.15 -15.39 8.29
CA LEU A 69 -7.39 -14.90 7.66
C LEU A 69 -7.84 -13.57 8.26
N ASP A 70 -7.78 -13.43 9.59
CA ASP A 70 -8.08 -12.14 10.23
C ASP A 70 -7.09 -11.05 9.79
N ARG A 71 -5.80 -11.34 9.66
CA ARG A 71 -4.81 -10.36 9.15
C ARG A 71 -5.03 -9.98 7.68
N LEU A 72 -5.53 -10.92 6.86
CA LEU A 72 -5.85 -10.67 5.46
C LEU A 72 -7.10 -9.81 5.31
N MET A 73 -8.09 -9.99 6.18
CA MET A 73 -9.38 -9.32 6.08
C MET A 73 -9.26 -7.78 6.20
N LEU A 74 -9.82 -7.08 5.22
CA LEU A 74 -10.08 -5.65 5.28
C LEU A 74 -11.57 -5.39 5.49
N ASN A 75 -11.87 -4.34 6.22
CA ASN A 75 -13.21 -3.77 6.37
C ASN A 75 -13.10 -2.24 6.37
N SER A 76 -14.23 -1.54 6.33
CA SER A 76 -14.25 -0.07 6.26
C SER A 76 -13.45 0.59 7.37
N SER A 77 -13.59 0.11 8.61
CA SER A 77 -12.87 0.69 9.75
C SER A 77 -11.36 0.48 9.64
N ARG A 78 -10.90 -0.70 9.21
CA ARG A 78 -9.47 -0.97 8.99
C ARG A 78 -8.90 -0.11 7.85
N LEU A 79 -9.64 0.06 6.77
CA LEU A 79 -9.18 0.89 5.65
C LEU A 79 -9.14 2.38 6.02
N GLU A 80 -10.13 2.85 6.79
CA GLU A 80 -10.15 4.22 7.33
C GLU A 80 -8.99 4.45 8.31
N ALA A 81 -8.66 3.46 9.15
CA ALA A 81 -7.49 3.51 10.02
C ALA A 81 -6.18 3.57 9.20
N ILE A 82 -6.03 2.75 8.15
CA ILE A 82 -4.85 2.81 7.27
C ILE A 82 -4.72 4.19 6.60
N ALA A 83 -5.83 4.75 6.10
CA ALA A 83 -5.82 6.08 5.51
C ALA A 83 -5.43 7.17 6.54
N GLN A 84 -5.88 7.04 7.79
CA GLN A 84 -5.52 7.95 8.87
C GLN A 84 -4.05 7.81 9.29
N ASP A 85 -3.51 6.58 9.33
CA ASP A 85 -2.11 6.32 9.62
C ASP A 85 -1.18 6.95 8.57
N VAL A 86 -1.57 6.91 7.29
CA VAL A 86 -0.85 7.61 6.21
C VAL A 86 -0.81 9.12 6.46
N LEU A 87 -1.92 9.72 6.91
CA LEU A 87 -1.95 11.14 7.28
C LEU A 87 -1.09 11.43 8.51
N ALA A 88 -1.09 10.55 9.50
CA ALA A 88 -0.26 10.70 10.69
C ALA A 88 1.23 10.76 10.30
N VAL A 89 1.68 9.90 9.39
CA VAL A 89 3.06 9.95 8.86
C VAL A 89 3.38 11.29 8.20
N ALA A 90 2.44 11.88 7.44
CA ALA A 90 2.63 13.18 6.79
C ALA A 90 2.81 14.35 7.79
N THR A 91 2.41 14.17 9.06
CA THR A 91 2.61 15.19 10.12
C THR A 91 3.96 15.08 10.82
N LEU A 92 4.70 13.98 10.61
CA LEU A 92 5.98 13.77 11.27
C LEU A 92 7.07 14.66 10.63
N PRO A 93 8.09 15.07 11.41
CA PRO A 93 9.26 15.72 10.85
C PRO A 93 9.92 14.86 9.78
N ASP A 94 10.40 15.52 8.72
CA ASP A 94 11.07 14.83 7.62
C ASP A 94 12.43 14.28 8.08
N PRO A 95 12.68 12.96 7.99
CA PRO A 95 13.94 12.38 8.46
C PRO A 95 15.11 12.58 7.50
N VAL A 96 14.84 13.00 6.25
CA VAL A 96 15.86 13.16 5.20
C VAL A 96 16.12 14.63 4.87
N GLY A 97 15.16 15.49 5.18
CA GLY A 97 15.17 16.93 4.86
C GLY A 97 13.83 17.40 4.34
#